data_AF-A0A2R6DYM5-F1
#
_entry.id   AF-A0A2R6DYM5-F1
#
_cell.length_a   1.000
_cell.length_b   1.000
_cell.length_c   1.000
_cell.angle_alpha   90.00
_cell.angle_beta   90.00
_cell.angle_gamma   90.00
#
_symmetry.space_group_name_H-M   'P 1'
#
loop_
_entity.id
_entity.type
_entity.pdbx_description
1 polymer ?
#
loop_
_entity_poly.entity_id
_entity_poly.type
_entity_poly.pdbx_seq_one_letter_code
_entity_poly.pdbx_strand_id
1 'polypeptide(L)'
;MNALPGLVAMDALTVLGGERRGTSVQLTDRYFQAQEMALATADGSEFVENRLRIVRESREVWEEIHIDFPSLTTENLRTASDRFRDVLERVPEVRYLQRSYPEACFVVPEWFRIDGEVKYGARVYFFRDDPPDSGDLIDRNIDATVQDDRHDFERYQGQLHDYPECCIDFFRESDRFDGEQSLEARSLDALDNVVDEARVREGSVTEAPIEDLLPGFFESPQAYAFFAHGFYPEPGCETARKRGVRIYETLTEDLPEPLVRDYFRVNYGWSVLKAGSPPDATTFGRAHCLSFLPLEVLLSVPRYR
;
A
#
# COMPACT_ATOMS: atom_id res chain seq x y z
N MET A 1 3.41 -13.10 -10.82
CA MET A 1 2.43 -12.85 -9.75
C MET A 1 2.83 -13.50 -8.43
N ASN A 2 3.01 -14.82 -8.37
CA ASN A 2 3.27 -15.51 -7.09
C ASN A 2 4.57 -15.09 -6.36
N ALA A 3 5.53 -14.54 -7.11
CA ALA A 3 6.78 -14.02 -6.57
C ALA A 3 6.62 -12.64 -5.88
N LEU A 4 5.54 -11.89 -6.16
CA LEU A 4 5.30 -10.58 -5.54
C LEU A 4 5.03 -10.73 -4.03
N PRO A 5 5.42 -9.73 -3.20
CA PRO A 5 5.02 -9.68 -1.79
C PRO A 5 3.49 -9.77 -1.66
N GLY A 6 2.98 -10.48 -0.66
CA GLY A 6 1.56 -10.84 -0.52
C GLY A 6 0.61 -9.67 -0.72
N LEU A 7 0.75 -8.57 0.04
CA LEU A 7 -0.09 -7.37 -0.11
C LEU A 7 -0.05 -6.81 -1.54
N VAL A 8 1.15 -6.72 -2.12
CA VAL A 8 1.35 -6.22 -3.49
C VAL A 8 0.70 -7.18 -4.50
N ALA A 9 0.81 -8.49 -4.27
CA ALA A 9 0.23 -9.51 -5.11
C ALA A 9 -1.31 -9.47 -5.06
N MET A 10 -1.90 -9.34 -3.87
CA MET A 10 -3.35 -9.20 -3.68
C MET A 10 -3.87 -7.97 -4.41
N ASP A 11 -3.25 -6.80 -4.19
CA ASP A 11 -3.62 -5.56 -4.89
C ASP A 11 -3.48 -5.71 -6.42
N ALA A 12 -2.36 -6.27 -6.87
CA ALA A 12 -2.09 -6.48 -8.30
C ALA A 12 -3.06 -7.47 -8.95
N LEU A 13 -3.52 -8.50 -8.23
CA LEU A 13 -4.56 -9.42 -8.72
C LEU A 13 -5.89 -8.70 -8.95
N THR A 14 -6.26 -7.74 -8.09
CA THR A 14 -7.48 -6.92 -8.34
C THR A 14 -7.38 -6.09 -9.62
N VAL A 15 -6.17 -5.65 -9.97
CA VAL A 15 -5.90 -4.91 -11.22
C VAL A 15 -5.98 -5.86 -12.43
N LEU A 16 -5.37 -7.04 -12.33
CA LEU A 16 -5.41 -8.04 -13.40
C LEU A 16 -6.84 -8.56 -13.65
N GLY A 17 -7.62 -8.75 -12.58
CA GLY A 17 -9.04 -9.10 -12.64
C GLY A 17 -9.94 -7.98 -13.21
N GLY A 18 -9.43 -6.75 -13.32
CA GLY A 18 -10.18 -5.61 -13.87
C GLY A 18 -11.11 -4.92 -12.87
N GLU A 19 -11.02 -5.26 -11.58
CA GLU A 19 -11.79 -4.61 -10.51
C GLU A 19 -11.24 -3.22 -10.15
N ARG A 20 -9.96 -2.99 -10.47
CA ARG A 20 -9.26 -1.71 -10.32
C ARG A 20 -8.47 -1.38 -11.58
N ARG A 21 -8.36 -0.09 -11.90
CA ARG A 21 -7.54 0.37 -13.04
C ARG A 21 -6.04 0.22 -12.77
N GLY A 22 -5.61 0.44 -11.53
CA GLY A 22 -4.23 0.33 -11.12
C GLY A 22 -4.06 0.21 -9.61
N THR A 23 -2.85 -0.13 -9.19
CA THR A 23 -2.43 -0.05 -7.79
C THR A 23 -0.99 0.44 -7.71
N SER A 24 -0.53 0.71 -6.50
CA SER A 24 0.85 1.09 -6.28
C SER A 24 1.36 0.69 -4.90
N VAL A 25 2.67 0.55 -4.80
CA VAL A 25 3.37 0.37 -3.54
C VAL A 25 4.41 1.45 -3.37
N GLN A 26 4.45 2.07 -2.19
CA GLN A 26 5.46 3.05 -1.85
C GLN A 26 6.70 2.34 -1.31
N LEU A 27 7.85 2.63 -1.91
CA LEU A 27 9.14 2.17 -1.40
C LEU A 27 9.58 3.13 -0.28
N THR A 28 9.89 2.55 0.87
CA THR A 28 10.33 3.26 2.09
C THR A 28 11.26 2.35 2.88
N ASP A 29 12.01 2.91 3.83
CA ASP A 29 12.80 2.11 4.78
C ASP A 29 11.92 1.08 5.50
N ARG A 30 10.70 1.48 5.88
CA ARG A 30 9.73 0.61 6.54
C ARG A 30 9.28 -0.54 5.64
N TYR A 31 9.12 -0.28 4.33
CA TYR A 31 8.79 -1.32 3.36
C TYR A 31 9.89 -2.39 3.28
N PHE A 32 11.15 -1.97 3.19
CA PHE A 32 12.28 -2.91 3.14
C PHE A 32 12.44 -3.67 4.47
N GLN A 33 12.34 -2.97 5.61
CA GLN A 33 12.40 -3.60 6.94
C GLN A 33 11.29 -4.63 7.13
N ALA A 34 10.05 -4.32 6.70
CA ALA A 34 8.92 -5.24 6.77
C ALA A 34 9.19 -6.54 6.01
N GLN A 35 9.67 -6.41 4.78
CA GLN A 35 9.98 -7.57 3.94
C GLN A 35 11.17 -8.37 4.48
N GLU A 36 12.25 -7.71 4.89
CA GLU A 36 13.43 -8.38 5.46
C GLU A 36 13.03 -9.20 6.68
N MET A 37 12.25 -8.61 7.58
CA MET A 37 11.77 -9.29 8.77
C MET A 37 10.88 -10.48 8.44
N ALA A 38 9.91 -10.32 7.52
CA ALA A 38 9.05 -11.41 7.11
C ALA A 38 9.85 -12.58 6.54
N LEU A 39 10.75 -12.30 5.60
CA LEU A 39 11.59 -13.30 4.94
C LEU A 39 12.57 -13.99 5.90
N ALA A 40 13.11 -13.27 6.88
CA ALA A 40 13.97 -13.86 7.90
C ALA A 40 13.24 -14.87 8.80
N THR A 41 11.89 -14.83 8.85
CA THR A 41 11.07 -15.78 9.62
C THR A 41 10.51 -16.93 8.76
N ALA A 42 10.67 -16.86 7.43
CA ALA A 42 10.23 -17.92 6.53
C ALA A 42 11.25 -19.07 6.48
N ASP A 43 10.91 -20.13 5.74
CA ASP A 43 11.84 -21.23 5.54
C ASP A 43 13.09 -20.79 4.77
N GLY A 44 14.23 -21.42 5.05
CA GLY A 44 15.50 -21.14 4.36
C GLY A 44 15.56 -21.74 2.96
N SER A 45 14.45 -21.71 2.21
CA SER A 45 14.44 -22.16 0.83
C SER A 45 15.30 -21.24 -0.04
N GLU A 46 15.91 -21.78 -1.11
CA GLU A 46 16.75 -20.99 -2.04
C GLU A 46 15.97 -19.78 -2.59
N PHE A 47 14.68 -19.93 -2.81
CA PHE A 47 13.80 -18.83 -3.23
C PHE A 47 13.72 -17.71 -2.18
N VAL A 48 13.46 -18.04 -0.91
CA VAL A 48 13.39 -17.07 0.19
C VAL A 48 14.75 -16.41 0.42
N GLU A 49 15.84 -17.16 0.39
CA GLU A 49 17.20 -16.63 0.53
C GLU A 49 17.53 -15.64 -0.59
N ASN A 50 17.20 -15.98 -1.84
CA ASN A 50 17.39 -15.09 -2.97
C ASN A 50 16.54 -13.81 -2.84
N ARG A 51 15.28 -13.95 -2.40
CA ARG A 51 14.39 -12.81 -2.16
C ARG A 51 14.94 -11.89 -1.07
N LEU A 52 15.40 -12.45 0.04
CA LEU A 52 15.99 -11.73 1.17
C LEU A 52 17.24 -10.94 0.73
N ARG A 53 18.08 -11.54 -0.12
CA ARG A 53 19.23 -10.85 -0.72
C ARG A 53 18.81 -9.65 -1.56
N ILE A 54 17.79 -9.79 -2.41
CA ILE A 54 17.25 -8.67 -3.22
C ILE A 54 16.78 -7.52 -2.32
N VAL A 55 16.07 -7.82 -1.22
CA VAL A 55 15.60 -6.79 -0.27
C VAL A 55 16.78 -6.07 0.37
N ARG A 56 17.80 -6.79 0.84
CA ARG A 56 18.99 -6.21 1.48
C ARG A 56 19.81 -5.35 0.52
N GLU A 57 20.11 -5.85 -0.67
CA GLU A 57 20.82 -5.09 -1.71
C GLU A 57 20.02 -3.83 -2.10
N SER A 58 18.69 -3.92 -2.14
CA SER A 58 17.83 -2.76 -2.42
C SER A 58 17.87 -1.71 -1.33
N ARG A 59 17.92 -2.15 -0.07
CA ARG A 59 18.03 -1.26 1.08
C ARG A 59 19.37 -0.53 1.10
N GLU A 60 20.46 -1.21 0.76
CA GLU A 60 21.78 -0.57 0.61
C GLU A 60 21.75 0.54 -0.45
N VAL A 61 21.20 0.26 -1.64
CA VAL A 61 21.05 1.28 -2.68
C VAL A 61 20.14 2.42 -2.22
N TRP A 62 19.06 2.10 -1.51
CA TRP A 62 18.07 3.07 -1.02
C TRP A 62 18.66 4.03 0.03
N GLU A 63 19.46 3.53 0.96
CA GLU A 63 20.12 4.33 2.01
C GLU A 63 21.17 5.30 1.42
N GLU A 64 21.68 5.03 0.22
CA GLU A 64 22.63 5.92 -0.49
C GLU A 64 21.93 7.03 -1.29
N ILE A 65 20.61 7.00 -1.45
CA ILE A 65 19.89 7.98 -2.26
C ILE A 65 19.84 9.33 -1.52
N HIS A 66 20.55 10.31 -2.08
CA HIS A 66 20.52 11.69 -1.63
C HIS A 66 20.22 12.58 -2.83
N ILE A 67 19.12 13.34 -2.76
CA ILE A 67 18.70 14.20 -3.85
C ILE A 67 18.63 15.63 -3.36
N ASP A 68 19.47 16.46 -3.95
CA ASP A 68 19.49 17.91 -3.74
C ASP A 68 19.20 18.63 -5.04
N PHE A 69 18.55 19.79 -4.93
CA PHE A 69 18.34 20.70 -6.02
C PHE A 69 18.48 22.16 -5.56
N PRO A 70 18.91 23.10 -6.44
CA PRO A 70 19.30 24.45 -6.01
C PRO A 70 18.14 25.31 -5.49
N SER A 71 16.95 25.11 -6.04
CA SER A 71 15.74 25.85 -5.68
C SER A 71 14.48 25.12 -6.13
N LEU A 72 13.38 25.35 -5.43
CA LEU A 72 12.07 24.77 -5.77
C LEU A 72 11.53 25.42 -7.05
N THR A 73 11.76 24.77 -8.18
CA THR A 73 11.22 25.14 -9.50
C THR A 73 10.86 23.88 -10.29
N THR A 74 9.92 23.98 -11.23
CA THR A 74 9.53 22.87 -12.11
C THR A 74 10.73 22.29 -12.86
N GLU A 75 11.61 23.13 -13.39
CA GLU A 75 12.81 22.70 -14.14
C GLU A 75 13.79 21.91 -13.26
N ASN A 76 14.06 22.41 -12.05
CA ASN A 76 14.96 21.73 -11.12
C ASN A 76 14.38 20.40 -10.65
N LEU A 77 13.08 20.35 -10.31
CA LEU A 77 12.44 19.11 -9.90
C LEU A 77 12.34 18.11 -11.05
N ARG A 78 12.13 18.54 -12.30
CA ARG A 78 12.15 17.63 -13.45
C ARG A 78 13.53 17.02 -13.65
N THR A 79 14.58 17.84 -13.62
CA THR A 79 15.97 17.37 -13.69
C THR A 79 16.31 16.40 -12.54
N ALA A 80 15.87 16.73 -11.32
CA ALA A 80 16.06 15.86 -10.16
C ALA A 80 15.28 14.55 -10.29
N SER A 81 14.06 14.59 -10.84
CA SER A 81 13.21 13.42 -11.08
C SER A 81 13.84 12.45 -12.07
N ASP A 82 14.41 12.95 -13.16
CA ASP A 82 15.07 12.10 -14.16
C ASP A 82 16.29 11.39 -13.55
N ARG A 83 17.13 12.13 -12.81
CA ARG A 83 18.26 11.53 -12.07
C ARG A 83 17.80 10.52 -11.03
N PHE A 84 16.73 10.83 -10.29
CA PHE A 84 16.19 9.95 -9.27
C PHE A 84 15.66 8.67 -9.91
N ARG A 85 14.91 8.77 -11.01
CA ARG A 85 14.40 7.64 -11.77
C ARG A 85 15.53 6.72 -12.23
N ASP A 86 16.63 7.27 -12.75
CA ASP A 86 17.81 6.48 -13.14
C ASP A 86 18.40 5.68 -11.95
N VAL A 87 18.35 6.23 -10.73
CA VAL A 87 18.77 5.51 -9.51
C VAL A 87 17.74 4.45 -9.14
N LEU A 88 16.45 4.77 -9.17
CA LEU A 88 15.36 3.85 -8.82
C LEU A 88 15.32 2.63 -9.74
N GLU A 89 15.57 2.80 -11.04
CA GLU A 89 15.67 1.71 -12.01
C GLU A 89 16.86 0.76 -11.74
N ARG A 90 17.81 1.17 -10.89
CA ARG A 90 18.92 0.33 -10.42
C ARG A 90 18.61 -0.44 -9.14
N VAL A 91 17.57 -0.05 -8.40
CA VAL A 91 17.14 -0.74 -7.17
C VAL A 91 16.68 -2.16 -7.53
N PRO A 92 17.31 -3.23 -6.99
CA PRO A 92 16.94 -4.61 -7.29
C PRO A 92 15.45 -4.92 -7.07
N GLU A 93 14.84 -4.31 -6.05
CA GLU A 93 13.41 -4.43 -5.75
C GLU A 93 12.52 -3.93 -6.89
N VAL A 94 12.82 -2.76 -7.45
CA VAL A 94 12.05 -2.21 -8.57
C VAL A 94 12.08 -3.19 -9.74
N ARG A 95 13.27 -3.70 -10.09
CA ARG A 95 13.44 -4.70 -11.15
C ARG A 95 12.72 -6.01 -10.83
N TYR A 96 12.73 -6.43 -9.57
CA TYR A 96 12.06 -7.63 -9.12
C TYR A 96 10.54 -7.51 -9.29
N LEU A 97 9.95 -6.41 -8.83
CA LEU A 97 8.52 -6.12 -8.97
C LEU A 97 8.13 -6.05 -10.46
N GLN A 98 8.89 -5.33 -11.28
CA GLN A 98 8.66 -5.20 -12.72
C GLN A 98 8.72 -6.52 -13.47
N ARG A 99 9.67 -7.41 -13.12
CA ARG A 99 9.78 -8.75 -13.74
C ARG A 99 8.69 -9.71 -13.26
N SER A 100 8.18 -9.50 -12.05
CA SER A 100 7.21 -10.39 -11.41
C SER A 100 5.77 -10.06 -11.75
N TYR A 101 5.49 -8.84 -12.22
CA TYR A 101 4.20 -8.40 -12.71
C TYR A 101 4.12 -8.56 -14.24
N PRO A 102 3.05 -9.16 -14.78
CA PRO A 102 2.99 -9.50 -16.21
C PRO A 102 2.68 -8.31 -17.12
N GLU A 103 2.08 -7.24 -16.59
CA GLU A 103 1.60 -6.09 -17.36
C GLU A 103 2.45 -4.83 -17.10
N ALA A 104 1.90 -3.63 -17.31
CA ALA A 104 2.62 -2.38 -17.15
C ALA A 104 3.01 -2.12 -15.69
N CYS A 105 4.32 -2.09 -15.43
CA CYS A 105 4.89 -1.77 -14.12
C CYS A 105 6.07 -0.80 -14.24
N PHE A 106 5.98 0.33 -13.55
CA PHE A 106 7.04 1.34 -13.56
C PHE A 106 7.16 2.06 -12.22
N VAL A 107 8.38 2.53 -11.95
CA VAL A 107 8.69 3.33 -10.78
C VAL A 107 8.58 4.81 -11.10
N VAL A 108 8.02 5.58 -10.17
CA VAL A 108 7.91 7.03 -10.26
C VAL A 108 8.57 7.65 -9.03
N PRO A 109 9.49 8.62 -9.21
CA PRO A 109 9.89 9.52 -8.14
C PRO A 109 8.71 10.43 -7.76
N GLU A 110 8.47 10.61 -6.47
CA GLU A 110 7.43 11.49 -5.94
C GLU A 110 8.05 12.53 -5.00
N TRP A 111 7.59 13.77 -5.13
CA TRP A 111 7.92 14.91 -4.29
C TRP A 111 6.72 15.29 -3.44
N PHE A 112 6.99 15.73 -2.22
CA PHE A 112 5.98 16.16 -1.27
C PHE A 112 6.49 17.37 -0.52
N ARG A 113 5.63 18.37 -0.30
CA ARG A 113 5.94 19.49 0.58
C ARG A 113 5.32 19.24 1.94
N ILE A 114 6.15 19.23 2.99
CA ILE A 114 5.73 19.03 4.38
C ILE A 114 6.43 20.09 5.22
N ASP A 115 5.66 20.90 5.94
CA ASP A 115 6.17 21.97 6.81
C ASP A 115 7.15 22.95 6.12
N GLY A 116 6.92 23.19 4.81
CA GLY A 116 7.77 24.05 3.99
C GLY A 116 9.03 23.39 3.42
N GLU A 117 9.33 22.15 3.79
CA GLU A 117 10.43 21.35 3.24
C GLU A 117 9.94 20.42 2.13
N VAL A 118 10.76 20.24 1.09
CA VAL A 118 10.49 19.26 0.04
C VAL A 118 11.12 17.94 0.43
N LYS A 119 10.29 16.91 0.59
CA LYS A 119 10.68 15.52 0.79
C LYS A 119 10.45 14.76 -0.50
N TYR A 120 11.09 13.61 -0.62
CA TYR A 120 10.97 12.73 -1.77
C TYR A 120 10.77 11.29 -1.36
N GLY A 121 10.18 10.52 -2.27
CA GLY A 121 9.99 9.09 -2.15
C GLY A 121 9.88 8.45 -3.52
N ALA A 122 9.68 7.14 -3.54
CA ALA A 122 9.47 6.40 -4.77
C ALA A 122 8.25 5.49 -4.65
N ARG A 123 7.54 5.36 -5.76
CA ARG A 123 6.36 4.52 -5.84
C ARG A 123 6.42 3.66 -7.08
N VAL A 124 6.16 2.38 -6.92
CA VAL A 124 6.02 1.44 -8.04
C VAL A 124 4.54 1.27 -8.33
N TYR A 125 4.15 1.56 -9.56
CA TYR A 125 2.79 1.43 -10.05
C TYR A 125 2.61 0.15 -10.86
N PHE A 126 1.39 -0.40 -10.83
CA PHE A 126 0.97 -1.60 -11.54
C PHE A 126 -0.36 -1.34 -12.25
N PHE A 127 -0.40 -1.57 -13.56
CA PHE A 127 -1.58 -1.35 -14.42
C PHE A 127 -1.73 -2.53 -15.38
N ARG A 128 -2.98 -2.90 -15.70
CA ARG A 128 -3.27 -3.95 -16.69
C ARG A 128 -3.30 -3.38 -18.13
N ASP A 129 -4.14 -2.39 -18.36
CA ASP A 129 -4.40 -1.80 -19.68
C ASP A 129 -4.31 -0.26 -19.63
N ASP A 130 -3.87 0.36 -20.73
CA ASP A 130 -3.78 1.82 -20.91
C ASP A 130 -3.18 2.57 -19.70
N PRO A 131 -1.94 2.22 -19.29
CA PRO A 131 -1.26 2.91 -18.20
C PRO A 131 -1.12 4.40 -18.54
N PRO A 132 -1.20 5.30 -17.54
CA PRO A 132 -0.85 6.70 -17.76
C PRO A 132 0.60 6.79 -18.21
N ASP A 133 0.93 7.85 -18.96
CA ASP A 133 2.33 8.16 -19.22
C ASP A 133 3.04 8.49 -17.90
N SER A 134 4.19 7.86 -17.68
CA SER A 134 4.96 8.06 -16.44
C SER A 134 5.50 9.49 -16.31
N GLY A 135 5.79 10.15 -17.44
CA GLY A 135 6.18 11.56 -17.48
C GLY A 135 5.03 12.46 -17.09
N ASP A 136 3.82 12.22 -17.59
CA ASP A 136 2.62 12.96 -17.17
C ASP A 136 2.35 12.85 -15.66
N LEU A 137 2.58 11.66 -15.07
CA LEU A 137 2.43 11.46 -13.63
C LEU A 137 3.45 12.29 -12.83
N ILE A 138 4.71 12.29 -13.28
CA ILE A 138 5.79 13.07 -12.67
C ILE A 138 5.54 14.56 -12.80
N ASP A 139 5.12 15.01 -13.98
CA ASP A 139 4.82 16.42 -14.23
C ASP A 139 3.69 16.93 -13.33
N ARG A 140 2.62 16.15 -13.17
CA ARG A 140 1.53 16.47 -12.22
C ARG A 140 2.01 16.50 -10.78
N ASN A 141 2.89 15.58 -10.37
CA ASN A 141 3.47 15.58 -9.02
C ASN A 141 4.37 16.81 -8.77
N ILE A 142 5.18 17.18 -9.76
CA ILE A 142 6.03 18.37 -9.72
C ILE A 142 5.17 19.63 -9.59
N ASP A 143 4.15 19.77 -10.44
CA ASP A 143 3.25 20.92 -10.43
C ASP A 143 2.55 21.07 -9.08
N ALA A 144 2.00 19.98 -8.54
CA ALA A 144 1.42 19.95 -7.21
C ALA A 144 2.41 20.36 -6.11
N THR A 145 3.66 19.91 -6.19
CA THR A 145 4.70 20.25 -5.20
C THR A 145 5.10 21.72 -5.28
N VAL A 146 5.26 22.26 -6.48
CA VAL A 146 5.63 23.67 -6.71
C VAL A 146 4.49 24.61 -6.29
N GLN A 147 3.25 24.23 -6.59
CA GLN A 147 2.06 25.02 -6.26
C GLN A 147 1.57 24.83 -4.82
N ASP A 148 2.16 23.89 -4.08
CA ASP A 148 1.70 23.50 -2.74
C ASP A 148 0.26 22.96 -2.75
N ASP A 149 -0.13 22.29 -3.83
CA ASP A 149 -1.46 21.69 -4.04
C ASP A 149 -1.36 20.16 -4.04
N ARG A 150 -1.03 19.61 -2.86
CA ARG A 150 -0.92 18.17 -2.67
C ARG A 150 -2.23 17.43 -2.97
N HIS A 151 -3.37 18.06 -2.70
CA HIS A 151 -4.70 17.47 -2.84
C HIS A 151 -5.04 17.12 -4.28
N ASP A 152 -4.67 17.98 -5.23
CA ASP A 152 -5.00 17.72 -6.63
C ASP A 152 -4.24 16.50 -7.16
N PHE A 153 -2.98 16.32 -6.71
CA PHE A 153 -2.21 15.12 -7.04
C PHE A 153 -2.73 13.85 -6.34
N GLU A 154 -3.09 13.91 -5.06
CA GLU A 154 -3.67 12.76 -4.35
C GLU A 154 -5.02 12.35 -4.96
N ARG A 155 -5.85 13.31 -5.39
CA ARG A 155 -7.08 13.04 -6.15
C ARG A 155 -6.77 12.32 -7.46
N TYR A 156 -5.77 12.80 -8.20
CA TYR A 156 -5.33 12.14 -9.44
C TYR A 156 -4.83 10.71 -9.17
N GLN A 157 -4.02 10.48 -8.14
CA GLN A 157 -3.57 9.14 -7.74
C GLN A 157 -4.76 8.23 -7.37
N GLY A 158 -5.76 8.73 -6.66
CA GLY A 158 -6.97 7.98 -6.35
C GLY A 158 -7.74 7.55 -7.61
N GLN A 159 -7.82 8.44 -8.60
CA GLN A 159 -8.45 8.16 -9.90
C GLN A 159 -7.65 7.12 -10.71
N LEU A 160 -6.32 7.16 -10.68
CA LEU A 160 -5.47 6.15 -11.32
C LEU A 160 -5.72 4.74 -10.78
N HIS A 161 -6.08 4.64 -9.50
CA HIS A 161 -6.41 3.37 -8.85
C HIS A 161 -7.88 2.95 -9.00
N ASP A 162 -8.72 3.79 -9.60
CA ASP A 162 -10.18 3.65 -9.64
C ASP A 162 -10.79 3.51 -8.23
N TYR A 163 -10.36 4.37 -7.30
CA TYR A 163 -11.04 4.50 -6.02
C TYR A 163 -12.36 5.27 -6.18
N PRO A 164 -13.41 4.92 -5.40
CA PRO A 164 -14.68 5.65 -5.45
C PRO A 164 -14.50 7.15 -5.18
N GLU A 165 -15.14 8.00 -5.99
CA GLU A 165 -15.05 9.46 -5.83
C GLU A 165 -15.45 9.93 -4.43
N CYS A 166 -16.46 9.30 -3.81
CA CYS A 166 -16.88 9.55 -2.42
C CYS A 166 -15.68 9.49 -1.45
N CYS A 167 -14.81 8.49 -1.62
CA CYS A 167 -13.67 8.27 -0.75
C CYS A 167 -12.51 9.21 -1.12
N ILE A 168 -12.32 9.52 -2.41
CA ILE A 168 -11.31 10.49 -2.85
C ILE A 168 -11.64 11.89 -2.31
N ASP A 169 -12.90 12.32 -2.39
CA ASP A 169 -13.32 13.62 -1.88
C ASP A 169 -13.28 13.70 -0.35
N PHE A 170 -13.59 12.60 0.34
CA PHE A 170 -13.42 12.49 1.80
C PHE A 170 -11.98 12.80 2.25
N PHE A 171 -10.97 12.38 1.48
CA PHE A 171 -9.56 12.73 1.77
C PHE A 171 -9.26 14.21 1.66
N ARG A 172 -9.91 14.92 0.73
CA ARG A 172 -9.67 16.35 0.48
C ARG A 172 -10.15 17.23 1.62
N GLU A 173 -11.07 16.75 2.45
CA GLU A 173 -11.57 17.52 3.59
C GLU A 173 -10.53 17.59 4.73
N SER A 174 -9.42 16.84 4.68
CA SER A 174 -8.38 16.81 5.72
C SER A 174 -7.82 18.18 6.11
N ASP A 175 -7.68 19.09 5.14
CA ASP A 175 -7.09 20.42 5.36
C ASP A 175 -8.07 21.43 5.96
N ARG A 176 -9.37 21.09 6.04
CA ARG A 176 -10.43 21.96 6.56
C ARG A 176 -10.82 21.66 8.00
N PHE A 177 -10.23 20.64 8.63
CA PHE A 177 -10.62 20.21 9.96
C PHE A 177 -9.74 20.81 11.06
N ASP A 178 -10.32 21.76 11.81
CA ASP A 178 -9.84 22.23 13.11
C ASP A 178 -10.26 21.29 14.29
N GLY A 179 -10.39 19.97 14.06
CA GLY A 179 -11.13 19.04 14.94
C GLY A 179 -10.40 17.76 15.38
N GLU A 180 -10.86 17.17 16.50
CA GLU A 180 -10.20 16.18 17.39
C GLU A 180 -9.90 14.77 16.82
N GLN A 181 -10.26 14.43 15.57
CA GLN A 181 -10.08 13.08 15.00
C GLN A 181 -9.56 13.09 13.56
N SER A 182 -8.60 12.21 13.26
CA SER A 182 -8.03 12.01 11.91
C SER A 182 -9.04 11.39 10.93
N LEU A 183 -8.81 11.54 9.62
CA LEU A 183 -9.65 10.89 8.60
C LEU A 183 -9.59 9.36 8.70
N GLU A 184 -8.43 8.83 9.03
CA GLU A 184 -8.27 7.41 9.32
C GLU A 184 -9.17 6.99 10.48
N ALA A 185 -9.27 7.77 11.57
CA ALA A 185 -10.17 7.47 12.68
C ALA A 185 -11.63 7.46 12.23
N ARG A 186 -12.06 8.49 11.49
CA ARG A 186 -13.44 8.58 10.98
C ARG A 186 -13.80 7.40 10.09
N SER A 187 -12.89 6.91 9.23
CA SER A 187 -13.13 5.76 8.35
C SER A 187 -13.55 4.48 9.10
N LEU A 188 -13.25 4.41 10.40
CA LEU A 188 -13.54 3.27 11.29
C LEU A 188 -14.92 3.35 11.93
N ASP A 189 -15.57 4.52 11.97
CA ASP A 189 -16.84 4.77 12.68
C ASP A 189 -17.92 3.73 12.34
N ALA A 190 -17.95 3.28 11.09
CA ALA A 190 -18.92 2.30 10.60
C ALA A 190 -18.67 0.85 11.11
N LEU A 191 -17.57 0.61 11.82
CA LEU A 191 -17.17 -0.67 12.43
C LEU A 191 -16.92 -0.59 13.94
N ASP A 192 -17.04 0.60 14.56
CA ASP A 192 -16.72 0.89 15.98
C ASP A 192 -17.42 -0.05 17.00
N ASN A 193 -18.60 -0.57 16.66
CA ASN A 193 -19.37 -1.47 17.55
C ASN A 193 -19.15 -2.96 17.30
N VAL A 194 -18.41 -3.33 16.25
CA VAL A 194 -18.28 -4.72 15.78
C VAL A 194 -16.87 -5.26 16.03
N VAL A 195 -15.90 -4.37 16.26
CA VAL A 195 -14.49 -4.71 16.37
C VAL A 195 -13.87 -4.05 17.61
N ASP A 196 -13.08 -4.81 18.36
CA ASP A 196 -12.32 -4.29 19.50
C ASP A 196 -11.03 -3.60 19.03
N GLU A 197 -11.11 -2.28 18.79
CA GLU A 197 -9.96 -1.48 18.37
C GLU A 197 -8.85 -1.42 19.43
N ALA A 198 -9.21 -1.51 20.72
CA ALA A 198 -8.22 -1.52 21.80
C ALA A 198 -7.35 -2.77 21.69
N ARG A 199 -7.94 -3.93 21.39
CA ARG A 199 -7.21 -5.18 21.13
C ARG A 199 -6.25 -5.08 19.95
N VAL A 200 -6.60 -4.30 18.92
CA VAL A 200 -5.72 -4.02 17.78
C VAL A 200 -4.55 -3.11 18.17
N ARG A 201 -4.82 -2.04 18.92
CA ARG A 201 -3.80 -1.04 19.32
C ARG A 201 -2.86 -1.55 20.42
N GLU A 202 -3.40 -2.28 21.38
CA GLU A 202 -2.68 -2.83 22.54
C GLU A 202 -2.15 -4.25 22.29
N GLY A 203 -2.55 -4.85 21.17
CA GLY A 203 -2.08 -6.17 20.75
C GLY A 203 -0.57 -6.18 20.60
N SER A 204 0.11 -6.96 21.45
CA SER A 204 1.54 -7.28 21.22
C SER A 204 1.72 -7.98 19.87
N VAL A 205 2.97 -8.11 19.41
CA VAL A 205 3.33 -8.97 18.26
C VAL A 205 2.92 -10.42 18.60
N THR A 206 1.66 -10.78 18.35
CA THR A 206 1.11 -12.08 18.76
C THR A 206 1.33 -13.12 17.66
N GLU A 207 1.55 -14.37 18.07
CA GLU A 207 1.43 -15.53 17.18
C GLU A 207 -0.04 -15.81 16.79
N ALA A 208 -0.99 -15.11 17.42
CA ALA A 208 -2.40 -15.29 17.19
C ALA A 208 -2.77 -14.87 15.74
N PRO A 209 -3.61 -15.66 15.05
CA PRO A 209 -4.21 -15.27 13.78
C PRO A 209 -4.91 -13.91 13.86
N ILE A 210 -4.91 -13.15 12.75
CA ILE A 210 -5.56 -11.82 12.72
C ILE A 210 -7.07 -11.88 12.98
N GLU A 211 -7.73 -13.01 12.71
CA GLU A 211 -9.15 -13.20 13.06
C GLU A 211 -9.40 -13.21 14.58
N ASP A 212 -8.39 -13.56 15.38
CA ASP A 212 -8.48 -13.47 16.83
C ASP A 212 -8.33 -12.02 17.30
N LEU A 213 -7.59 -11.19 16.58
CA LEU A 213 -7.47 -9.75 16.85
C LEU A 213 -8.73 -8.98 16.43
N LEU A 214 -9.38 -9.44 15.35
CA LEU A 214 -10.55 -8.83 14.74
C LEU A 214 -11.72 -9.82 14.68
N PRO A 215 -12.20 -10.35 15.83
CA PRO A 215 -13.33 -11.26 15.84
C PRO A 215 -14.58 -10.51 15.38
N GLY A 216 -15.40 -11.15 14.55
CA GLY A 216 -16.64 -10.53 14.05
C GLY A 216 -16.46 -9.47 12.96
N PHE A 217 -15.24 -9.20 12.47
CA PHE A 217 -15.00 -8.19 11.41
C PHE A 217 -15.97 -8.34 10.22
N PHE A 218 -16.15 -9.56 9.70
CA PHE A 218 -17.05 -9.86 8.58
C PHE A 218 -18.55 -9.96 8.96
N GLU A 219 -18.93 -9.75 10.22
CA GLU A 219 -20.34 -9.65 10.64
C GLU A 219 -20.97 -8.33 10.17
N SER A 220 -20.14 -7.31 9.90
CA SER A 220 -20.57 -6.08 9.25
C SER A 220 -20.31 -6.12 7.74
N PRO A 221 -21.31 -5.79 6.89
CA PRO A 221 -21.09 -5.59 5.45
C PRO A 221 -20.07 -4.51 5.14
N GLN A 222 -19.74 -3.63 6.08
CA GLN A 222 -18.73 -2.58 5.88
C GLN A 222 -17.31 -3.14 5.82
N ALA A 223 -17.06 -4.36 6.30
CA ALA A 223 -15.77 -5.03 6.20
C ALA A 223 -15.20 -5.02 4.77
N TYR A 224 -16.08 -5.21 3.78
CA TYR A 224 -15.70 -5.22 2.37
C TYR A 224 -15.20 -3.87 1.86
N ALA A 225 -15.49 -2.74 2.52
CA ALA A 225 -14.98 -1.44 2.08
C ALA A 225 -13.44 -1.31 2.23
N PHE A 226 -12.78 -2.17 3.01
CA PHE A 226 -11.34 -2.18 3.24
C PHE A 226 -10.59 -3.09 2.23
N PHE A 227 -10.83 -2.86 0.95
CA PHE A 227 -10.39 -3.74 -0.14
C PHE A 227 -9.00 -3.42 -0.72
N ALA A 228 -8.30 -2.41 -0.21
CA ALA A 228 -6.99 -1.99 -0.72
C ALA A 228 -6.08 -1.48 0.40
N HIS A 229 -4.79 -1.78 0.30
CA HIS A 229 -3.81 -1.31 1.26
C HIS A 229 -3.58 0.21 1.13
N GLY A 230 -3.58 0.92 2.27
CA GLY A 230 -3.41 2.37 2.30
C GLY A 230 -4.62 3.17 1.78
N PHE A 231 -5.76 2.51 1.56
CA PHE A 231 -7.05 3.13 1.25
C PHE A 231 -7.93 3.18 2.50
N TYR A 232 -8.53 4.34 2.77
CA TYR A 232 -9.46 4.57 3.88
C TYR A 232 -10.84 4.92 3.30
N PRO A 233 -11.86 4.06 3.47
CA PRO A 233 -13.16 4.33 2.91
C PRO A 233 -13.87 5.45 3.67
N GLU A 234 -14.63 6.27 2.97
CA GLU A 234 -15.62 7.13 3.61
C GLU A 234 -16.60 6.24 4.43
N PRO A 235 -16.95 6.63 5.67
CA PRO A 235 -17.85 5.87 6.53
C PRO A 235 -19.18 5.56 5.84
N GLY A 236 -19.49 4.25 5.72
CA GLY A 236 -20.73 3.79 5.10
C GLY A 236 -20.81 3.99 3.58
N CYS A 237 -19.72 4.33 2.86
CA CYS A 237 -19.81 4.50 1.40
C CYS A 237 -20.20 3.19 0.70
N GLU A 238 -21.42 3.14 0.17
CA GLU A 238 -21.98 1.95 -0.47
C GLU A 238 -21.22 1.54 -1.73
N THR A 239 -20.65 2.51 -2.46
CA THR A 239 -19.85 2.26 -3.67
C THR A 239 -18.58 1.50 -3.31
N ALA A 240 -17.88 1.94 -2.26
CA ALA A 240 -16.69 1.24 -1.75
C ALA A 240 -17.04 -0.18 -1.30
N ARG A 241 -18.15 -0.34 -0.56
CA ARG A 241 -18.65 -1.66 -0.14
C ARG A 241 -18.95 -2.59 -1.33
N LYS A 242 -19.74 -2.13 -2.32
CA LYS A 242 -20.12 -2.94 -3.49
C LYS A 242 -18.90 -3.34 -4.32
N ARG A 243 -17.95 -2.43 -4.52
CA ARG A 243 -16.68 -2.71 -5.18
C ARG A 243 -15.85 -3.73 -4.39
N GLY A 244 -15.78 -3.55 -3.08
CA GLY A 244 -15.11 -4.48 -2.17
C GLY A 244 -15.66 -5.90 -2.20
N VAL A 245 -16.97 -6.07 -2.32
CA VAL A 245 -17.59 -7.39 -2.48
C VAL A 245 -17.14 -8.05 -3.79
N ARG A 246 -17.13 -7.32 -4.91
CA ARG A 246 -16.64 -7.86 -6.20
C ARG A 246 -15.16 -8.23 -6.16
N ILE A 247 -14.34 -7.40 -5.51
CA ILE A 247 -12.93 -7.68 -5.28
C ILE A 247 -12.77 -8.95 -4.44
N TYR A 248 -13.54 -9.09 -3.36
CA TYR A 248 -13.52 -10.29 -2.52
C TYR A 248 -13.87 -11.52 -3.36
N GLU A 249 -14.98 -11.49 -4.10
CA GLU A 249 -15.43 -12.58 -4.97
C GLU A 249 -14.34 -12.96 -5.98
N THR A 250 -13.80 -11.98 -6.71
CA THR A 250 -12.72 -12.16 -7.71
C THR A 250 -11.48 -12.79 -7.08
N LEU A 251 -11.02 -12.29 -5.93
CA LEU A 251 -9.84 -12.85 -5.26
C LEU A 251 -10.09 -14.28 -4.77
N THR A 252 -11.31 -14.60 -4.32
CA THR A 252 -11.65 -15.96 -3.87
C THR A 252 -11.79 -16.98 -5.00
N GLU A 253 -11.86 -16.55 -6.26
CA GLU A 253 -11.81 -17.46 -7.41
C GLU A 253 -10.40 -18.05 -7.58
N ASP A 254 -9.36 -17.25 -7.33
CA ASP A 254 -7.96 -17.62 -7.55
C ASP A 254 -7.20 -17.99 -6.27
N LEU A 255 -7.69 -17.56 -5.10
CA LEU A 255 -6.98 -17.69 -3.83
C LEU A 255 -7.83 -18.33 -2.73
N PRO A 256 -7.19 -19.02 -1.75
CA PRO A 256 -7.87 -19.56 -0.58
C PRO A 256 -8.64 -18.46 0.18
N GLU A 257 -9.91 -18.70 0.46
CA GLU A 257 -10.77 -17.75 1.17
C GLU A 257 -10.17 -17.23 2.50
N PRO A 258 -9.50 -18.06 3.35
CA PRO A 258 -8.87 -17.55 4.57
C PRO A 258 -7.81 -16.49 4.30
N LEU A 259 -7.05 -16.59 3.20
CA LEU A 259 -6.06 -15.59 2.81
C LEU A 259 -6.74 -14.28 2.38
N VAL A 260 -7.79 -14.38 1.55
CA VAL A 260 -8.56 -13.21 1.12
C VAL A 260 -9.18 -12.50 2.32
N ARG A 261 -9.78 -13.25 3.27
CA ARG A 261 -10.33 -12.67 4.50
C ARG A 261 -9.27 -11.96 5.35
N ASP A 262 -8.10 -12.56 5.50
CA ASP A 262 -7.00 -11.98 6.27
C ASP A 262 -6.47 -10.70 5.60
N TYR A 263 -6.45 -10.63 4.26
CA TYR A 263 -6.09 -9.41 3.52
C TYR A 263 -7.01 -8.21 3.85
N PHE A 264 -8.33 -8.39 3.86
CA PHE A 264 -9.26 -7.31 4.24
C PHE A 264 -9.11 -6.91 5.71
N ARG A 265 -8.88 -7.89 6.60
CA ARG A 265 -8.60 -7.63 8.02
C ARG A 265 -7.31 -6.83 8.21
N VAL A 266 -6.25 -7.17 7.46
CA VAL A 266 -4.97 -6.43 7.50
C VAL A 266 -5.18 -5.00 7.05
N ASN A 267 -5.93 -4.75 5.98
CA ASN A 267 -6.23 -3.40 5.49
C ASN A 267 -7.02 -2.58 6.53
N TYR A 268 -8.06 -3.16 7.14
CA TYR A 268 -8.80 -2.50 8.22
C TYR A 268 -7.92 -2.21 9.42
N GLY A 269 -7.16 -3.21 9.87
CA GLY A 269 -6.23 -3.05 10.97
C GLY A 269 -5.25 -1.92 10.71
N TRP A 270 -4.65 -1.88 9.52
CA TRP A 270 -3.72 -0.82 9.15
C TRP A 270 -4.32 0.58 9.32
N SER A 271 -5.62 0.74 9.05
CA SER A 271 -6.37 1.96 9.31
C SER A 271 -6.56 2.28 10.79
N VAL A 272 -6.86 1.28 11.62
CA VAL A 272 -6.94 1.44 13.09
C VAL A 272 -5.62 1.96 13.67
N LEU A 273 -4.50 1.42 13.20
CA LEU A 273 -3.19 1.85 13.69
C LEU A 273 -2.86 3.26 13.21
N LYS A 274 -2.99 3.54 11.91
CA LYS A 274 -2.75 4.89 11.37
C LYS A 274 -3.55 5.99 12.08
N ALA A 275 -4.78 5.69 12.48
CA ALA A 275 -5.63 6.61 13.23
C ALA A 275 -5.04 7.03 14.59
N GLY A 276 -4.28 6.14 15.26
CA GLY A 276 -3.68 6.40 16.57
C GLY A 276 -2.20 6.77 16.53
N SER A 277 -1.39 6.02 15.78
CA SER A 277 0.06 6.25 15.59
C SER A 277 0.58 5.46 14.38
N PRO A 278 1.55 5.98 13.59
CA PRO A 278 2.03 5.29 12.40
C PRO A 278 2.58 3.89 12.73
N PRO A 279 1.97 2.80 12.22
CA PRO A 279 2.41 1.45 12.54
C PRO A 279 3.77 1.08 11.96
N ASP A 280 4.37 0.04 12.55
CA ASP A 280 5.47 -0.72 11.98
C ASP A 280 4.99 -2.09 11.46
N ALA A 281 5.90 -2.81 10.79
CA ALA A 281 5.60 -4.12 10.22
C ALA A 281 5.20 -5.18 11.28
N THR A 282 5.59 -4.99 12.54
CA THR A 282 5.33 -5.95 13.63
C THR A 282 4.02 -5.70 14.37
N THR A 283 3.41 -4.53 14.19
CA THR A 283 2.35 -4.07 15.09
C THR A 283 1.10 -4.95 15.07
N PHE A 284 0.87 -5.71 13.99
CA PHE A 284 -0.26 -6.64 13.82
C PHE A 284 0.05 -8.11 14.10
N GLY A 285 1.23 -8.43 14.65
CA GLY A 285 1.64 -9.82 14.86
C GLY A 285 1.91 -10.56 13.54
N ARG A 286 1.90 -11.90 13.61
CA ARG A 286 2.39 -12.77 12.52
C ARG A 286 1.67 -12.56 11.19
N ALA A 287 0.35 -12.35 11.18
CA ALA A 287 -0.43 -12.28 9.94
C ALA A 287 -0.06 -11.08 9.03
N HIS A 288 0.20 -9.92 9.62
CA HIS A 288 0.68 -8.76 8.87
C HIS A 288 2.10 -8.99 8.35
N CYS A 289 2.99 -9.56 9.17
CA CYS A 289 4.31 -10.00 8.71
C CYS A 289 4.22 -10.99 7.52
N LEU A 290 3.31 -11.98 7.60
CA LEU A 290 3.08 -12.94 6.52
C LEU A 290 2.62 -12.26 5.22
N SER A 291 1.92 -11.13 5.32
CA SER A 291 1.44 -10.38 4.16
C SER A 291 2.58 -9.73 3.36
N PHE A 292 3.79 -9.64 3.92
CA PHE A 292 5.00 -9.20 3.22
C PHE A 292 5.80 -10.35 2.60
N LEU A 293 5.46 -11.61 2.90
CA LEU A 293 6.09 -12.75 2.22
C LEU A 293 5.64 -12.83 0.76
N PRO A 294 6.47 -13.36 -0.15
CA PRO A 294 6.03 -13.68 -1.49
C PRO A 294 4.78 -14.57 -1.47
N LEU A 295 3.82 -14.30 -2.36
CA LEU A 295 2.53 -15.01 -2.39
C LEU A 295 2.70 -16.53 -2.47
N GLU A 296 3.69 -17.06 -3.19
CA GLU A 296 3.96 -18.51 -3.24
C GLU A 296 4.34 -19.09 -1.87
N VAL A 297 5.12 -18.36 -1.09
CA VAL A 297 5.51 -18.77 0.27
C VAL A 297 4.29 -18.66 1.17
N LEU A 298 3.48 -17.62 1.01
CA LEU A 298 2.25 -17.41 1.77
C LEU A 298 1.26 -18.56 1.55
N LEU A 299 1.06 -18.99 0.30
CA LEU A 299 0.21 -20.13 -0.05
C LEU A 299 0.73 -21.47 0.51
N SER A 300 2.01 -21.54 0.88
CA SER A 300 2.57 -22.74 1.53
C SER A 300 2.27 -22.80 3.04
N VAL A 301 1.79 -21.72 3.67
CA VAL A 301 1.44 -21.68 5.09
C VAL A 301 0.22 -22.58 5.34
N PRO A 302 0.23 -23.50 6.33
CA PRO A 302 -0.85 -24.48 6.52
C PRO A 302 -2.27 -23.92 6.63
N ARG A 303 -2.44 -22.68 7.11
CA ARG A 303 -3.73 -21.98 7.19
C ARG A 303 -4.32 -21.61 5.83
N TYR A 304 -3.46 -21.43 4.82
CA TYR A 304 -3.81 -21.00 3.48
C TYR A 304 -3.65 -22.14 2.45
N ARG A 305 -3.53 -23.39 2.91
CA ARG A 305 -3.54 -24.58 2.03
C ARG A 305 -4.94 -25.13 1.84
#